data_AF-A0A349ULZ1-F1
#
_entry.id   AF-A0A349ULZ1-F1
#
_cell.length_a   1.000
_cell.length_b   1.000
_cell.length_c   1.000
_cell.angle_alpha   90.00
_cell.angle_beta   90.00
_cell.angle_gamma   90.00
#
_symmetry.space_group_name_H-M   'P 1'
#
loop_
_entity.id
_entity.type
_entity.pdbx_description
1 polymer ?
#
loop_
_entity_poly.entity_id
_entity_poly.type
_entity_poly.pdbx_seq_one_letter_code
_entity_poly.pdbx_strand_id
1 'polypeptide(L)'
;MRTLCKGMVCVGILAIVACVARADALSEQKKAQNKLLALRAARVDGMRKLAERIRGLFITSDTTVKDFVTESDTIETAMRAWLSGMREVGKPKYFEDGTCEVTMEVTLVDVIVTLKQMHNRYYKGGKFKANDFEQMTVTNKEKIIQVTGQGAMRDDLEDKGELMDATKVEAGRLPMNDRARAYWMAHCTGRGRLMAERAARVDAMRRLAERIKGVVVSSNTTVRDFVAESDDINVNMETFLRGARELGVRYHEDELIVEVEMQVKLATVLMDFKSWTDAHYKGDRVKIQQLEELIIKTKEDLIKETGMGIPPEKYLKGVEGGALTVLAVAQQAPPWMNQKLRATGNAAIDTENANAAQAKLMAFRGAELDARRKLAEQINGLMITSNTSVNDFVTQNDEIRTAMLAFQQGAQVIDSSKKMLEDGTVQIDVEIELRPLWNMVMHYTRSLNITLK
;
A
#
# COMPACT_ATOMS: atom_id res chain seq x y z
N MET A 1 31.63 -46.31 18.01
CA MET A 1 31.04 -46.04 16.68
C MET A 1 29.49 -46.13 16.68
N ARG A 2 28.77 -45.74 17.76
CA ARG A 2 27.29 -45.81 17.82
C ARG A 2 26.58 -44.57 18.42
N THR A 3 27.32 -43.53 18.82
CA THR A 3 26.74 -42.33 19.46
C THR A 3 26.69 -41.09 18.57
N LEU A 4 27.35 -41.08 17.40
CA LEU A 4 27.34 -39.92 16.49
C LEU A 4 26.14 -39.89 15.51
N CYS A 5 25.42 -41.00 15.31
CA CYS A 5 24.28 -41.02 14.38
C CYS A 5 22.96 -40.45 14.94
N LYS A 6 22.85 -40.18 16.26
CA LYS A 6 21.61 -39.66 16.86
C LYS A 6 21.47 -38.13 16.77
N GLY A 7 22.57 -37.38 16.66
CA GLY A 7 22.53 -35.92 16.56
C GLY A 7 22.11 -35.39 15.18
N MET A 8 22.46 -36.10 14.11
CA MET A 8 22.22 -35.65 12.73
C MET A 8 20.77 -35.89 12.26
N VAL A 9 20.10 -36.91 12.83
CA VAL A 9 18.70 -37.24 12.53
C VAL A 9 17.74 -36.24 13.19
N CYS A 10 18.04 -35.75 14.40
CA CYS A 10 17.20 -34.75 15.08
C CYS A 10 17.26 -33.36 14.42
N VAL A 11 18.40 -32.96 13.86
CA VAL A 11 18.54 -31.68 13.12
C VAL A 11 17.82 -31.74 11.77
N GLY A 12 17.86 -32.89 11.07
CA GLY A 12 17.11 -33.09 9.83
C GLY A 12 15.60 -33.05 10.03
N ILE A 13 15.08 -33.66 11.11
CA ILE A 13 13.63 -33.64 11.42
C ILE A 13 13.17 -32.23 11.83
N LEU A 14 13.96 -31.48 12.60
CA LEU A 14 13.64 -30.09 12.97
C LEU A 14 13.64 -29.13 11.77
N ALA A 15 14.57 -29.32 10.82
CA ALA A 15 14.64 -28.52 9.59
C ALA A 15 13.46 -28.79 8.65
N ILE A 16 12.99 -30.04 8.56
CA ILE A 16 11.81 -30.42 7.76
C ILE A 16 10.52 -29.88 8.40
N VAL A 17 10.36 -29.99 9.72
CA VAL A 17 9.18 -29.45 10.43
C VAL A 17 9.11 -27.92 10.31
N ALA A 18 10.26 -27.22 10.35
CA ALA A 18 10.32 -25.77 10.17
C ALA A 18 10.00 -25.34 8.72
N CYS A 19 10.33 -26.16 7.70
CA CYS A 19 10.00 -25.84 6.31
C CYS A 19 8.52 -26.06 5.99
N VAL A 20 7.89 -27.09 6.58
CA VAL A 20 6.45 -27.36 6.44
C VAL A 20 5.63 -26.24 7.11
N ALA A 21 5.95 -25.88 8.35
CA ALA A 21 5.27 -24.79 9.05
C ALA A 21 5.40 -23.42 8.35
N ARG A 22 6.49 -23.19 7.59
CA ARG A 22 6.70 -22.00 6.76
C ARG A 22 5.82 -22.00 5.51
N ALA A 23 5.69 -23.14 4.83
CA ALA A 23 4.84 -23.26 3.65
C ALA A 23 3.37 -23.03 4.01
N ASP A 24 2.94 -23.53 5.18
CA ASP A 24 1.57 -23.38 5.69
C ASP A 24 1.24 -21.93 6.07
N ALA A 25 2.12 -21.22 6.79
CA ALA A 25 1.82 -19.83 7.18
C ALA A 25 1.76 -18.87 5.97
N LEU A 26 2.60 -19.07 4.96
CA LEU A 26 2.62 -18.29 3.73
C LEU A 26 1.41 -18.58 2.83
N SER A 27 1.01 -19.85 2.69
CA SER A 27 -0.18 -20.22 1.92
C SER A 27 -1.45 -19.63 2.56
N GLU A 28 -1.58 -19.71 3.89
CA GLU A 28 -2.73 -19.15 4.60
C GLU A 28 -2.80 -17.61 4.52
N GLN A 29 -1.67 -16.91 4.58
CA GLN A 29 -1.67 -15.46 4.36
C GLN A 29 -2.07 -15.11 2.91
N LYS A 30 -1.59 -15.87 1.92
CA LYS A 30 -1.99 -15.66 0.52
C LYS A 30 -3.48 -15.93 0.31
N LYS A 31 -4.04 -16.98 0.92
CA LYS A 31 -5.49 -17.24 0.93
C LYS A 31 -6.27 -16.07 1.51
N ALA A 32 -5.88 -15.56 2.69
CA ALA A 32 -6.49 -14.39 3.31
C ALA A 32 -6.39 -13.13 2.42
N GLN A 33 -5.23 -12.91 1.78
CA GLN A 33 -5.02 -11.79 0.86
C GLN A 33 -5.90 -11.91 -0.39
N ASN A 34 -5.99 -13.11 -0.97
CA ASN A 34 -6.81 -13.38 -2.15
C ASN A 34 -8.31 -13.22 -1.84
N LYS A 35 -8.77 -13.65 -0.66
CA LYS A 35 -10.15 -13.41 -0.20
C LYS A 35 -10.48 -11.92 -0.09
N LEU A 36 -9.56 -11.13 0.46
CA LEU A 36 -9.74 -9.70 0.59
C LEU A 36 -9.65 -8.98 -0.79
N LEU A 37 -8.87 -9.51 -1.71
CA LEU A 37 -8.82 -9.04 -3.10
C LEU A 37 -10.13 -9.37 -3.85
N ALA A 38 -10.62 -10.59 -3.73
CA ALA A 38 -11.90 -11.03 -4.31
C ALA A 38 -13.06 -10.18 -3.77
N LEU A 39 -13.06 -9.88 -2.47
CA LEU A 39 -14.03 -8.96 -1.86
C LEU A 39 -13.97 -7.55 -2.48
N ARG A 40 -12.76 -7.00 -2.63
CA ARG A 40 -12.58 -5.69 -3.27
C ARG A 40 -13.05 -5.71 -4.72
N ALA A 41 -12.74 -6.77 -5.46
CA ALA A 41 -13.18 -6.95 -6.84
C ALA A 41 -14.70 -7.05 -6.94
N ALA A 42 -15.33 -7.87 -6.08
CA ALA A 42 -16.78 -8.02 -6.00
C ALA A 42 -17.47 -6.70 -5.66
N ARG A 43 -16.88 -5.91 -4.76
CA ARG A 43 -17.38 -4.58 -4.43
C ARG A 43 -17.34 -3.64 -5.63
N VAL A 44 -16.23 -3.61 -6.36
CA VAL A 44 -16.08 -2.78 -7.57
C VAL A 44 -17.06 -3.19 -8.65
N ASP A 45 -17.23 -4.49 -8.88
CA ASP A 45 -18.23 -5.02 -9.82
C ASP A 45 -19.66 -4.67 -9.40
N GLY A 46 -19.97 -4.79 -8.11
CA GLY A 46 -21.25 -4.39 -7.54
C GLY A 46 -21.54 -2.91 -7.76
N MET A 47 -20.57 -2.03 -7.48
CA MET A 47 -20.71 -0.59 -7.73
C MET A 47 -20.93 -0.28 -9.22
N ARG A 48 -20.24 -0.98 -10.12
CA ARG A 48 -20.41 -0.83 -11.57
C ARG A 48 -21.81 -1.21 -12.01
N LYS A 49 -22.28 -2.41 -11.62
CA LYS A 49 -23.62 -2.89 -11.96
C LYS A 49 -24.72 -2.00 -11.34
N LEU A 50 -24.51 -1.52 -10.11
CA LEU A 50 -25.42 -0.58 -9.44
C LEU A 50 -25.46 0.77 -10.18
N ALA A 51 -24.31 1.30 -10.60
CA ALA A 51 -24.23 2.51 -11.40
C ALA A 51 -24.97 2.37 -12.74
N GLU A 52 -24.82 1.23 -13.42
CA GLU A 52 -25.54 0.92 -14.66
C GLU A 52 -27.06 0.87 -14.42
N ARG A 53 -27.49 0.22 -13.34
CA ARG A 53 -28.90 0.11 -12.98
C ARG A 53 -29.52 1.47 -12.65
N ILE A 54 -28.80 2.31 -11.92
CA ILE A 54 -29.25 3.68 -11.58
C ILE A 54 -29.27 4.56 -12.82
N ARG A 55 -28.27 4.47 -13.72
CA ARG A 55 -28.24 5.20 -14.98
C ARG A 55 -29.41 4.84 -15.91
N GLY A 56 -29.90 3.60 -15.83
CA GLY A 56 -31.06 3.12 -16.60
C GLY A 56 -32.42 3.52 -16.03
N LEU A 57 -32.50 4.22 -14.89
CA LEU A 57 -33.76 4.69 -14.34
C LEU A 57 -34.33 5.83 -15.20
N PHE A 58 -35.64 5.85 -15.33
CA PHE A 58 -36.36 6.91 -16.02
C PHE A 58 -36.63 8.08 -15.06
N ILE A 59 -36.28 9.29 -15.48
CA ILE A 59 -36.66 10.53 -14.79
C ILE A 59 -38.08 10.90 -15.21
N THR A 60 -38.28 11.05 -16.52
CA THR A 60 -39.60 11.20 -17.17
C THR A 60 -39.81 10.03 -18.15
N SER A 61 -40.94 10.02 -18.88
CA SER A 61 -41.21 8.98 -19.89
C SER A 61 -40.14 8.85 -20.97
N ASP A 62 -39.45 9.95 -21.29
CA ASP A 62 -38.51 10.03 -22.42
C ASP A 62 -37.05 10.26 -22.01
N THR A 63 -36.78 10.52 -20.74
CA THR A 63 -35.43 10.84 -20.26
C THR A 63 -34.98 9.90 -19.15
N THR A 64 -33.69 9.55 -19.19
CA THR A 64 -33.06 8.67 -18.21
C THR A 64 -32.07 9.42 -17.32
N VAL A 65 -31.72 8.82 -16.19
CA VAL A 65 -30.65 9.32 -15.32
C VAL A 65 -29.33 9.41 -16.08
N LYS A 66 -29.06 8.48 -17.01
CA LYS A 66 -27.89 8.56 -17.88
C LYS A 66 -27.86 9.88 -18.65
N ASP A 67 -28.98 10.26 -19.26
CA ASP A 67 -29.07 11.49 -20.06
C ASP A 67 -28.76 12.72 -19.20
N PHE A 68 -29.33 12.79 -18.00
CA PHE A 68 -29.07 13.88 -17.04
C PHE A 68 -27.59 13.95 -16.64
N VAL A 69 -26.97 12.81 -16.32
CA VAL A 69 -25.57 12.76 -15.88
C VAL A 69 -24.61 13.15 -17.01
N THR A 70 -24.93 12.81 -18.26
CA THR A 70 -24.10 13.16 -19.42
C THR A 70 -24.18 14.63 -19.83
N GLU A 71 -25.12 15.41 -19.31
CA GLU A 71 -25.19 16.85 -19.59
C GLU A 71 -24.01 17.64 -19.00
N SER A 72 -23.33 17.11 -17.97
CA SER A 72 -22.20 17.79 -17.36
C SER A 72 -21.20 16.83 -16.72
N ASP A 73 -19.92 17.00 -17.06
CA ASP A 73 -18.79 16.30 -16.44
C ASP A 73 -18.75 16.48 -14.92
N THR A 74 -19.22 17.62 -14.42
CA THR A 74 -19.30 17.90 -12.97
C THR A 74 -20.37 17.06 -12.28
N ILE A 75 -21.51 16.83 -12.95
CA ILE A 75 -22.58 15.94 -12.48
C ILE A 75 -22.10 14.49 -12.55
N GLU A 76 -21.40 14.09 -13.62
CA GLU A 76 -20.79 12.77 -13.70
C GLU A 76 -19.80 12.51 -12.57
N THR A 77 -18.92 13.49 -12.30
CA THR A 77 -17.95 13.39 -11.21
C THR A 77 -18.63 13.29 -9.86
N ALA A 78 -19.65 14.11 -9.59
CA ALA A 78 -20.45 14.05 -8.37
C ALA A 78 -21.16 12.70 -8.23
N MET A 79 -21.73 12.17 -9.31
CA MET A 79 -22.41 10.87 -9.33
C MET A 79 -21.46 9.73 -9.01
N ARG A 80 -20.26 9.71 -9.61
CA ARG A 80 -19.20 8.74 -9.29
C ARG A 80 -18.77 8.82 -7.83
N ALA A 81 -18.61 10.05 -7.33
CA ALA A 81 -18.27 10.34 -5.94
C ALA A 81 -19.32 9.86 -4.93
N TRP A 82 -20.60 9.88 -5.30
CA TRP A 82 -21.69 9.35 -4.49
C TRP A 82 -21.75 7.82 -4.56
N LEU A 83 -21.65 7.25 -5.77
CA LEU A 83 -21.64 5.79 -5.98
C LEU A 83 -20.47 5.09 -5.29
N SER A 84 -19.31 5.73 -5.18
CA SER A 84 -18.16 5.15 -4.46
C SER A 84 -18.36 5.04 -2.95
N GLY A 85 -19.33 5.76 -2.38
CA GLY A 85 -19.73 5.66 -0.98
C GLY A 85 -20.84 4.63 -0.72
N MET A 86 -21.25 3.86 -1.74
CA MET A 86 -22.31 2.87 -1.60
C MET A 86 -21.88 1.70 -0.75
N ARG A 87 -22.82 1.22 0.07
CA ARG A 87 -22.57 0.19 1.07
C ARG A 87 -23.04 -1.18 0.58
N GLU A 88 -22.31 -2.18 1.04
CA GLU A 88 -22.74 -3.57 1.00
C GLU A 88 -23.82 -3.80 2.06
N VAL A 89 -24.87 -4.52 1.68
CA VAL A 89 -25.92 -4.98 2.59
C VAL A 89 -25.67 -6.44 2.88
N GLY A 90 -25.50 -6.77 4.15
CA GLY A 90 -25.14 -8.11 4.59
C GLY A 90 -23.63 -8.37 4.59
N LYS A 91 -23.26 -9.63 4.85
CA LYS A 91 -21.86 -10.08 4.78
C LYS A 91 -21.55 -10.59 3.37
N PRO A 92 -20.31 -10.46 2.89
CA PRO A 92 -19.87 -11.09 1.65
C PRO A 92 -20.03 -12.61 1.71
N LYS A 93 -20.50 -13.21 0.62
CA LYS A 93 -20.63 -14.66 0.47
C LYS A 93 -19.42 -15.17 -0.29
N TYR A 94 -18.72 -16.14 0.28
CA TYR A 94 -17.59 -16.82 -0.37
C TYR A 94 -18.03 -18.21 -0.80
N PHE A 95 -17.68 -18.60 -2.02
CA PHE A 95 -17.98 -19.90 -2.59
C PHE A 95 -16.71 -20.76 -2.68
N GLU A 96 -16.92 -22.08 -2.80
CA GLU A 96 -15.83 -23.07 -2.89
C GLU A 96 -14.96 -22.91 -4.13
N ASP A 97 -15.49 -22.28 -5.17
CA ASP A 97 -14.81 -21.95 -6.43
C ASP A 97 -13.91 -20.70 -6.32
N GLY A 98 -13.74 -20.17 -5.10
CA GLY A 98 -12.93 -18.97 -4.88
C GLY A 98 -13.61 -17.67 -5.32
N THR A 99 -14.91 -17.69 -5.63
CA THR A 99 -15.67 -16.47 -5.92
C THR A 99 -16.24 -15.83 -4.66
N CYS A 100 -16.40 -14.51 -4.71
CA CYS A 100 -17.00 -13.69 -3.68
C CYS A 100 -18.19 -12.93 -4.27
N GLU A 101 -19.32 -12.97 -3.58
CA GLU A 101 -20.50 -12.19 -3.90
C GLU A 101 -20.75 -11.11 -2.83
N VAL A 102 -21.02 -9.90 -3.30
CA VAL A 102 -21.37 -8.75 -2.46
C VAL A 102 -22.67 -8.16 -2.96
N THR A 103 -23.67 -8.15 -2.08
CA THR A 103 -24.97 -7.50 -2.34
C THR A 103 -24.91 -6.03 -1.97
N MET A 104 -25.33 -5.16 -2.89
CA MET A 104 -25.49 -3.73 -2.68
C MET A 104 -26.94 -3.34 -2.88
N GLU A 105 -27.42 -2.42 -2.05
CA GLU A 105 -28.80 -1.93 -2.13
C GLU A 105 -28.83 -0.42 -2.00
N VAL A 106 -29.70 0.20 -2.81
CA VAL A 106 -29.98 1.64 -2.75
C VAL A 106 -31.47 1.84 -2.89
N THR A 107 -32.02 2.71 -2.06
CA THR A 107 -33.44 3.08 -2.20
C THR A 107 -33.61 4.10 -3.31
N LEU A 108 -34.73 4.02 -4.03
CA LEU A 108 -35.08 5.00 -5.06
C LEU A 108 -35.18 6.42 -4.47
N VAL A 109 -35.61 6.53 -3.21
CA VAL A 109 -35.70 7.82 -2.51
C VAL A 109 -34.31 8.46 -2.37
N ASP A 110 -33.29 7.69 -1.97
CA ASP A 110 -31.92 8.19 -1.85
C ASP A 110 -31.35 8.63 -3.21
N VAL A 111 -31.67 7.90 -4.28
CA VAL A 111 -31.32 8.28 -5.66
C VAL A 111 -31.95 9.63 -6.01
N ILE A 112 -33.27 9.79 -5.79
CA ILE A 112 -34.02 11.01 -6.12
C ILE A 112 -33.46 12.22 -5.35
N VAL A 113 -33.22 12.07 -4.04
CA VAL A 113 -32.65 13.13 -3.20
C VAL A 113 -31.28 13.56 -3.74
N THR A 114 -30.44 12.59 -4.10
CA THR A 114 -29.11 12.86 -4.63
C THR A 114 -29.15 13.55 -5.99
N LEU A 115 -30.00 13.08 -6.90
CA LEU A 115 -30.15 13.70 -8.23
C LEU A 115 -30.68 15.13 -8.13
N LYS A 116 -31.65 15.39 -7.24
CA LYS A 116 -32.12 16.76 -6.95
C LYS A 116 -31.00 17.65 -6.41
N GLN A 117 -30.15 17.13 -5.53
CA GLN A 117 -28.99 17.86 -5.02
C GLN A 117 -28.00 18.19 -6.14
N MET A 118 -27.67 17.23 -7.01
CA MET A 118 -26.78 17.45 -8.15
C MET A 118 -27.35 18.46 -9.15
N HIS A 119 -28.65 18.36 -9.44
CA HIS A 119 -29.38 19.30 -10.27
C HIS A 119 -29.27 20.72 -9.70
N ASN A 120 -29.66 20.92 -8.45
CA ASN A 120 -29.64 22.25 -7.83
C ASN A 120 -28.23 22.84 -7.70
N ARG A 121 -27.20 21.98 -7.61
CA ARG A 121 -25.82 22.40 -7.38
C ARG A 121 -25.07 22.71 -8.67
N TYR A 122 -25.21 21.88 -9.70
CA TYR A 122 -24.36 21.92 -10.88
C TYR A 122 -25.13 22.17 -12.18
N TYR A 123 -26.41 21.81 -12.24
CA TYR A 123 -27.19 21.94 -13.46
C TYR A 123 -27.71 23.37 -13.62
N LYS A 124 -27.40 23.98 -14.77
CA LYS A 124 -27.88 25.32 -15.15
C LYS A 124 -28.72 25.32 -16.44
N GLY A 125 -29.00 24.15 -16.98
CA GLY A 125 -29.83 24.00 -18.19
C GLY A 125 -31.32 24.07 -17.90
N GLY A 126 -32.14 24.02 -18.96
CA GLY A 126 -33.61 24.04 -18.85
C GLY A 126 -34.29 22.70 -19.18
N LYS A 127 -33.53 21.68 -19.56
CA LYS A 127 -34.05 20.38 -20.04
C LYS A 127 -34.58 19.52 -18.90
N PHE A 128 -33.98 19.59 -17.73
CA PHE A 128 -34.40 18.90 -16.52
C PHE A 128 -34.89 19.92 -15.50
N LYS A 129 -36.04 19.67 -14.87
CA LYS A 129 -36.57 20.48 -13.77
C LYS A 129 -36.52 19.69 -12.47
N ALA A 130 -36.39 20.38 -11.34
CA ALA A 130 -36.35 19.75 -10.02
C ALA A 130 -37.58 18.87 -9.71
N ASN A 131 -38.74 19.21 -10.29
CA ASN A 131 -39.99 18.47 -10.14
C ASN A 131 -39.99 17.14 -10.93
N ASP A 132 -39.19 17.02 -11.98
CA ASP A 132 -39.16 15.81 -12.82
C ASP A 132 -38.60 14.62 -12.03
N PHE A 133 -37.68 14.87 -11.10
CA PHE A 133 -37.15 13.84 -10.21
C PHE A 133 -38.20 13.30 -9.22
N GLU A 134 -39.30 14.03 -8.95
CA GLU A 134 -40.40 13.50 -8.12
C GLU A 134 -41.21 12.45 -8.87
N GLN A 135 -41.32 12.61 -10.19
CA GLN A 135 -42.02 11.68 -11.07
C GLN A 135 -41.34 10.31 -11.14
N MET A 136 -40.05 10.22 -10.81
CA MET A 136 -39.33 8.95 -10.70
C MET A 136 -40.01 7.94 -9.78
N THR A 137 -40.71 8.41 -8.73
CA THR A 137 -41.46 7.58 -7.78
C THR A 137 -42.64 6.86 -8.44
N VAL A 138 -43.19 7.44 -9.51
CA VAL A 138 -44.34 6.91 -10.26
C VAL A 138 -43.87 6.12 -11.48
N THR A 139 -42.83 6.62 -12.17
CA THR A 139 -42.30 6.02 -13.40
C THR A 139 -41.58 4.69 -13.14
N ASN A 140 -40.87 4.57 -12.02
CA ASN A 140 -40.09 3.37 -11.69
C ASN A 140 -40.83 2.48 -10.70
N LYS A 141 -40.98 1.19 -11.05
CA LYS A 141 -41.67 0.20 -10.21
C LYS A 141 -40.81 -0.30 -9.04
N GLU A 142 -39.49 -0.31 -9.21
CA GLU A 142 -38.54 -0.78 -8.18
C GLU A 142 -38.22 0.33 -7.19
N LYS A 143 -38.62 0.15 -5.93
CA LYS A 143 -38.30 1.09 -4.83
C LYS A 143 -36.92 0.83 -4.21
N ILE A 144 -36.43 -0.40 -4.32
CA ILE A 144 -35.12 -0.82 -3.82
C ILE A 144 -34.39 -1.41 -5.02
N ILE A 145 -33.24 -0.82 -5.34
CA ILE A 145 -32.36 -1.27 -6.39
C ILE A 145 -31.30 -2.13 -5.73
N GLN A 146 -31.45 -3.45 -5.88
CA GLN A 146 -30.52 -4.44 -5.34
C GLN A 146 -29.69 -5.02 -6.49
N VAL A 147 -28.38 -5.12 -6.26
CA VAL A 147 -27.43 -5.65 -7.23
C VAL A 147 -26.40 -6.52 -6.53
N THR A 148 -26.06 -7.66 -7.12
CA THR A 148 -24.98 -8.54 -6.64
C THR A 148 -23.75 -8.38 -7.52
N GLY A 149 -22.68 -7.87 -6.92
CA GLY A 149 -21.34 -7.84 -7.48
C GLY A 149 -20.63 -9.17 -7.28
N GLN A 150 -19.79 -9.55 -8.25
CA GLN A 150 -19.01 -10.79 -8.21
C GLN A 150 -17.53 -10.47 -8.38
N GLY A 151 -16.69 -11.17 -7.62
CA GLY A 151 -15.23 -11.05 -7.69
C GLY A 151 -14.60 -12.42 -7.54
N ALA A 152 -13.64 -12.74 -8.39
CA ALA A 152 -12.90 -13.99 -8.32
C ALA A 152 -11.56 -13.78 -7.61
N MET A 153 -11.07 -14.82 -6.92
CA MET A 153 -9.67 -14.92 -6.54
C MET A 153 -8.80 -15.03 -7.79
N ARG A 154 -7.51 -14.73 -7.65
CA ARG A 154 -6.53 -14.96 -8.70
C ARG A 154 -6.09 -16.44 -8.63
N ASP A 155 -6.02 -17.13 -9.78
CA ASP A 155 -5.88 -18.60 -9.92
C ASP A 155 -4.55 -19.21 -9.46
N ASP A 156 -3.83 -18.57 -8.54
CA ASP A 156 -2.68 -19.15 -7.87
C ASP A 156 -3.02 -19.54 -6.44
N LEU A 157 -3.41 -20.81 -6.29
CA LEU A 157 -3.51 -21.65 -5.06
C LEU A 157 -4.93 -22.00 -4.61
N GLU A 158 -5.56 -22.96 -5.30
CA GLU A 158 -6.58 -23.82 -4.68
C GLU A 158 -5.88 -24.82 -3.74
N ASP A 159 -6.13 -24.70 -2.44
CA ASP A 159 -6.17 -25.87 -1.58
C ASP A 159 -7.48 -25.80 -0.80
N LYS A 160 -8.39 -26.73 -1.14
CA LYS A 160 -9.78 -26.75 -0.70
C LYS A 160 -9.84 -27.04 0.80
N GLY A 161 -10.04 -25.97 1.58
CA GLY A 161 -10.39 -26.04 3.00
C GLY A 161 -11.77 -25.42 3.22
N GLU A 162 -12.67 -26.21 3.81
CA GLU A 162 -14.06 -25.85 4.11
C GLU A 162 -14.16 -24.54 4.92
N LEU A 163 -15.03 -23.63 4.47
CA LEU A 163 -15.36 -22.40 5.18
C LEU A 163 -16.72 -22.53 5.85
N MET A 164 -16.73 -22.50 7.18
CA MET A 164 -17.95 -22.59 7.98
C MET A 164 -18.71 -21.26 8.02
N ASP A 165 -20.05 -21.40 7.96
CA ASP A 165 -21.05 -20.35 8.07
C ASP A 165 -21.05 -19.71 9.46
N ALA A 166 -20.76 -18.41 9.54
CA ALA A 166 -20.62 -17.69 10.81
C ALA A 166 -21.90 -16.92 11.17
N THR A 167 -22.73 -17.57 11.97
CA THR A 167 -23.93 -17.06 12.65
C THR A 167 -23.64 -15.78 13.46
N LYS A 168 -24.68 -14.93 13.61
CA LYS A 168 -24.67 -13.64 14.34
C LYS A 168 -24.08 -13.78 15.74
N VAL A 169 -23.13 -12.92 16.12
CA VAL A 169 -22.75 -12.69 17.52
C VAL A 169 -22.39 -11.21 17.73
N GLU A 170 -22.88 -10.67 18.84
CA GLU A 170 -22.91 -9.27 19.26
C GLU A 170 -21.53 -8.64 19.51
N ALA A 171 -21.45 -7.34 19.21
CA ALA A 171 -20.24 -6.53 19.30
C ALA A 171 -19.91 -6.19 20.76
N GLY A 172 -18.92 -6.89 21.31
CA GLY A 172 -18.25 -6.57 22.57
C GLY A 172 -16.77 -6.93 22.46
N ARG A 173 -15.94 -6.36 23.34
CA ARG A 173 -14.51 -6.65 23.44
C ARG A 173 -14.31 -8.07 23.99
N LEU A 174 -14.60 -9.06 23.15
CA LEU A 174 -14.50 -10.46 23.51
C LEU A 174 -13.01 -10.84 23.52
N PRO A 175 -12.52 -11.54 24.56
CA PRO A 175 -11.18 -12.11 24.52
C PRO A 175 -11.04 -12.98 23.28
N MET A 176 -9.86 -12.93 22.65
CA MET A 176 -9.53 -13.73 21.47
C MET A 176 -10.00 -15.17 21.69
N ASN A 177 -10.91 -15.66 20.83
CA ASN A 177 -11.46 -17.00 20.96
C ASN A 177 -10.32 -18.01 21.02
N ASP A 178 -10.41 -19.06 21.87
CA ASP A 178 -9.27 -19.94 22.13
C ASP A 178 -8.79 -20.64 20.85
N ARG A 179 -9.71 -20.93 19.92
CA ARG A 179 -9.43 -21.45 18.57
C ARG A 179 -8.66 -20.44 17.71
N ALA A 180 -9.15 -19.20 17.62
CA ALA A 180 -8.45 -18.11 16.93
C ALA A 180 -7.05 -17.88 17.53
N ARG A 181 -6.93 -17.95 18.86
CA ARG A 181 -5.65 -17.80 19.56
C ARG A 181 -4.68 -18.88 19.13
N ALA A 182 -5.10 -20.13 19.11
CA ALA A 182 -4.27 -21.25 18.67
C ALA A 182 -3.83 -21.07 17.21
N TYR A 183 -4.76 -20.77 16.30
CA TYR A 183 -4.48 -20.60 14.87
C TYR A 183 -3.51 -19.44 14.60
N TRP A 184 -3.78 -18.26 15.15
CA TRP A 184 -2.90 -17.10 15.00
C TRP A 184 -1.56 -17.26 15.71
N MET A 185 -1.50 -17.98 16.83
CA MET A 185 -0.23 -18.31 17.47
C MET A 185 0.55 -19.36 16.69
N ALA A 186 -0.09 -20.23 15.91
CA ALA A 186 0.60 -21.19 15.05
C ALA A 186 1.27 -20.49 13.86
N HIS A 187 0.58 -19.56 13.20
CA HIS A 187 1.04 -18.97 11.93
C HIS A 187 1.68 -17.58 12.06
N CYS A 188 1.44 -16.83 13.14
CA CYS A 188 1.85 -15.43 13.24
C CYS A 188 2.63 -15.10 14.53
N THR A 189 3.64 -14.24 14.40
CA THR A 189 4.36 -13.68 15.57
C THR A 189 3.50 -12.64 16.29
N GLY A 190 3.82 -12.35 17.57
CA GLY A 190 3.11 -11.30 18.32
C GLY A 190 3.17 -9.92 17.65
N ARG A 191 4.30 -9.58 17.02
CA ARG A 191 4.46 -8.34 16.25
C ARG A 191 3.61 -8.34 14.98
N GLY A 192 3.45 -9.49 14.32
CA GLY A 192 2.59 -9.63 13.15
C GLY A 192 1.12 -9.39 13.46
N ARG A 193 0.63 -9.91 14.59
CA ARG A 193 -0.75 -9.64 15.07
C ARG A 193 -1.02 -8.15 15.26
N LEU A 194 -0.10 -7.45 15.92
CA LEU A 194 -0.22 -6.00 16.12
C LEU A 194 -0.21 -5.23 14.81
N MET A 195 0.55 -5.69 13.81
CA MET A 195 0.59 -5.06 12.49
C MET A 195 -0.69 -5.33 11.69
N ALA A 196 -1.27 -6.52 11.81
CA ALA A 196 -2.57 -6.84 11.24
C ALA A 196 -3.68 -5.96 11.85
N GLU A 197 -3.68 -5.81 13.17
CA GLU A 197 -4.64 -4.96 13.89
C GLU A 197 -4.48 -3.49 13.49
N ARG A 198 -3.24 -3.00 13.36
CA ARG A 198 -2.98 -1.64 12.84
C ARG A 198 -3.48 -1.47 11.40
N ALA A 199 -3.28 -2.46 10.54
CA ALA A 199 -3.77 -2.42 9.17
C ALA A 199 -5.30 -2.38 9.12
N ALA A 200 -5.98 -3.21 9.94
CA ALA A 200 -7.44 -3.20 10.08
C ALA A 200 -7.97 -1.87 10.62
N ARG A 201 -7.28 -1.28 11.62
CA ARG A 201 -7.61 0.05 12.15
C ARG A 201 -7.52 1.12 11.07
N VAL A 202 -6.48 1.10 10.24
CA VAL A 202 -6.32 2.05 9.11
C VAL A 202 -7.42 1.85 8.07
N ASP A 203 -7.79 0.60 7.75
CA ASP A 203 -8.91 0.32 6.84
C ASP A 203 -10.26 0.81 7.42
N ALA A 204 -10.49 0.60 8.71
CA ALA A 204 -11.68 1.06 9.41
C ALA A 204 -11.76 2.60 9.42
N MET A 205 -10.65 3.27 9.71
CA MET A 205 -10.54 4.73 9.64
C MET A 205 -10.80 5.27 8.23
N ARG A 206 -10.34 4.58 7.18
CA ARG A 206 -10.64 4.96 5.79
C ARG A 206 -12.14 4.90 5.50
N ARG A 207 -12.80 3.79 5.84
CA ARG A 207 -14.25 3.62 5.66
C ARG A 207 -15.05 4.66 6.46
N LEU A 208 -14.63 4.92 7.69
CA LEU A 208 -15.22 5.94 8.55
C LEU A 208 -15.07 7.35 7.96
N ALA A 209 -13.88 7.67 7.43
CA ALA A 209 -13.62 8.92 6.75
C ALA A 209 -14.51 9.09 5.52
N GLU A 210 -14.65 8.06 4.70
CA GLU A 210 -15.54 8.05 3.53
C GLU A 210 -16.99 8.29 3.94
N ARG A 211 -17.44 7.64 5.02
CA ARG A 211 -18.78 7.84 5.56
C ARG A 211 -19.01 9.26 6.04
N ILE A 212 -18.07 9.84 6.78
CA ILE A 212 -18.16 11.22 7.26
C ILE A 212 -18.12 12.21 6.08
N LYS A 213 -17.21 12.01 5.12
CA LYS A 213 -17.10 12.84 3.91
C LYS A 213 -18.39 12.83 3.07
N GLY A 214 -19.16 11.73 3.10
CA GLY A 214 -20.46 11.61 2.44
C GLY A 214 -21.62 12.33 3.14
N VAL A 215 -21.43 12.89 4.34
CA VAL A 215 -22.49 13.61 5.05
C VAL A 215 -22.77 14.94 4.35
N VAL A 216 -24.06 15.22 4.12
CA VAL A 216 -24.52 16.47 3.54
C VAL A 216 -24.64 17.52 4.64
N VAL A 217 -24.01 18.69 4.46
CA VAL A 217 -24.00 19.79 5.45
C VAL A 217 -25.05 20.84 5.12
N SER A 218 -25.30 21.08 3.83
CA SER A 218 -26.37 21.97 3.35
C SER A 218 -26.91 21.46 2.02
N SER A 219 -27.95 22.11 1.49
CA SER A 219 -28.49 21.81 0.16
C SER A 219 -27.42 21.76 -0.93
N ASN A 220 -26.32 22.52 -0.78
CA ASN A 220 -25.29 22.69 -1.82
C ASN A 220 -23.88 22.28 -1.37
N THR A 221 -23.67 21.78 -0.15
CA THR A 221 -22.32 21.40 0.33
C THR A 221 -22.33 20.06 1.06
N THR A 222 -21.32 19.24 0.80
CA THR A 222 -21.02 18.02 1.58
C THR A 222 -19.79 18.25 2.46
N VAL A 223 -19.58 17.39 3.46
CA VAL A 223 -18.36 17.41 4.26
C VAL A 223 -17.12 17.20 3.38
N ARG A 224 -17.21 16.38 2.32
CA ARG A 224 -16.13 16.19 1.36
C ARG A 224 -15.71 17.49 0.68
N ASP A 225 -16.69 18.24 0.15
CA ASP A 225 -16.44 19.50 -0.55
C ASP A 225 -15.74 20.50 0.37
N PHE A 226 -16.15 20.52 1.64
CA PHE A 226 -15.60 21.39 2.67
C PHE A 226 -14.17 21.01 3.06
N VAL A 227 -13.90 19.72 3.29
CA VAL A 227 -12.55 19.22 3.60
C VAL A 227 -11.57 19.48 2.45
N ALA A 228 -12.04 19.49 1.20
CA ALA A 228 -11.21 19.78 0.04
C ALA A 228 -10.91 21.29 -0.15
N GLU A 229 -11.62 22.18 0.54
CA GLU A 229 -11.48 23.63 0.40
C GLU A 229 -10.27 24.20 1.16
N SER A 230 -9.80 23.48 2.19
CA SER A 230 -8.65 23.89 3.01
C SER A 230 -7.83 22.68 3.45
N ASP A 231 -6.51 22.76 3.21
CA ASP A 231 -5.56 21.76 3.69
C ASP A 231 -5.56 21.64 5.21
N ASP A 232 -5.76 22.75 5.95
CA ASP A 232 -5.84 22.73 7.41
C ASP A 232 -7.05 21.93 7.91
N ILE A 233 -8.20 22.06 7.22
CA ILE A 233 -9.40 21.27 7.52
C ILE A 233 -9.15 19.79 7.24
N ASN A 234 -8.44 19.47 6.15
CA ASN A 234 -8.06 18.09 5.84
C ASN A 234 -7.14 17.48 6.91
N VAL A 235 -6.13 18.23 7.37
CA VAL A 235 -5.23 17.80 8.46
C VAL A 235 -5.99 17.61 9.77
N ASN A 236 -6.91 18.52 10.11
CA ASN A 236 -7.73 18.42 11.32
C ASN A 236 -8.69 17.23 11.25
N MET A 237 -9.29 16.97 10.10
CA MET A 237 -10.14 15.80 9.87
C MET A 237 -9.35 14.48 10.03
N GLU A 238 -8.14 14.41 9.48
CA GLU A 238 -7.26 13.25 9.69
C GLU A 238 -6.87 13.08 11.17
N THR A 239 -6.61 14.18 11.88
CA THR A 239 -6.29 14.17 13.31
C THR A 239 -7.47 13.69 14.15
N PHE A 240 -8.67 14.16 13.82
CA PHE A 240 -9.91 13.71 14.45
C PHE A 240 -10.14 12.20 14.26
N LEU A 241 -9.97 11.69 13.04
CA LEU A 241 -10.13 10.27 12.75
C LEU A 241 -9.13 9.39 13.50
N ARG A 242 -7.91 9.89 13.79
CA ARG A 242 -6.93 9.19 14.64
C ARG A 242 -7.39 9.06 16.09
N GLY A 243 -8.21 10.00 16.57
CA GLY A 243 -8.83 9.99 17.89
C GLY A 243 -10.16 9.22 17.97
N ALA A 244 -10.63 8.62 16.87
CA ALA A 244 -11.86 7.84 16.85
C ALA A 244 -11.82 6.67 17.84
N ARG A 245 -12.95 6.37 18.47
CA ARG A 245 -13.02 5.35 19.53
C ARG A 245 -13.08 3.95 18.91
N GLU A 246 -12.15 3.11 19.31
CA GLU A 246 -12.17 1.67 19.00
C GLU A 246 -13.19 0.95 19.89
N LEU A 247 -14.11 0.20 19.29
CA LEU A 247 -15.11 -0.59 20.00
C LEU A 247 -14.56 -1.97 20.37
N GLY A 248 -13.87 -2.61 19.43
CA GLY A 248 -13.32 -3.93 19.61
C GLY A 248 -12.51 -4.43 18.42
N VAL A 249 -11.77 -5.51 18.67
CA VAL A 249 -10.96 -6.24 17.70
C VAL A 249 -11.46 -7.68 17.67
N ARG A 250 -11.72 -8.21 16.47
CA ARG A 250 -12.14 -9.59 16.27
C ARG A 250 -11.14 -10.32 15.38
N TYR A 251 -10.64 -11.45 15.86
CA TYR A 251 -9.79 -12.35 15.07
C TYR A 251 -10.65 -13.44 14.46
N HIS A 252 -10.46 -13.71 13.16
CA HIS A 252 -11.03 -14.89 12.52
C HIS A 252 -10.37 -16.17 13.06
N GLU A 253 -11.16 -17.24 13.14
CA GLU A 253 -10.75 -18.49 13.82
C GLU A 253 -9.90 -19.39 12.96
N ASP A 254 -10.17 -19.41 11.66
CA ASP A 254 -9.52 -20.29 10.69
C ASP A 254 -8.77 -19.49 9.60
N GLU A 255 -8.62 -18.16 9.78
CA GLU A 255 -7.97 -17.27 8.82
C GLU A 255 -7.14 -16.16 9.47
N LEU A 256 -6.10 -15.70 8.77
CA LEU A 256 -5.25 -14.56 9.16
C LEU A 256 -5.88 -13.19 8.84
N ILE A 257 -7.19 -13.04 9.10
CA ILE A 257 -7.93 -11.79 8.96
C ILE A 257 -8.34 -11.29 10.34
N VAL A 258 -8.05 -10.02 10.62
CA VAL A 258 -8.53 -9.33 11.82
C VAL A 258 -9.46 -8.20 11.41
N GLU A 259 -10.58 -8.09 12.13
CA GLU A 259 -11.55 -7.03 12.00
C GLU A 259 -11.41 -6.06 13.16
N VAL A 260 -11.44 -4.76 12.87
CA VAL A 260 -11.45 -3.70 13.87
C VAL A 260 -12.67 -2.84 13.64
N GLU A 261 -13.52 -2.72 14.66
CA GLU A 261 -14.69 -1.87 14.62
C GLU A 261 -14.39 -0.52 15.27
N MET A 262 -14.56 0.54 14.49
CA MET A 262 -14.39 1.92 14.93
C MET A 262 -15.75 2.60 14.97
N GLN A 263 -15.97 3.41 16.01
CA GLN A 263 -17.18 4.20 16.12
C GLN A 263 -16.87 5.66 16.41
N VAL A 264 -17.69 6.53 15.84
CA VAL A 264 -17.65 7.96 16.09
C VAL A 264 -19.07 8.50 16.22
N LYS A 265 -19.26 9.40 17.18
CA LYS A 265 -20.51 10.14 17.34
C LYS A 265 -20.55 11.25 16.29
N LEU A 266 -21.58 11.25 15.45
CA LEU A 266 -21.73 12.25 14.40
C LEU A 266 -21.89 13.66 15.00
N ALA A 267 -22.50 13.80 16.17
CA ALA A 267 -22.54 15.08 16.89
C ALA A 267 -21.14 15.63 17.21
N THR A 268 -20.19 14.79 17.65
CA THR A 268 -18.80 15.21 17.93
C THR A 268 -18.09 15.65 16.66
N VAL A 269 -18.28 14.89 15.58
CA VAL A 269 -17.76 15.23 14.24
C VAL A 269 -18.21 16.63 13.85
N LEU A 270 -19.52 16.89 13.89
CA LEU A 270 -20.10 18.16 13.48
C LEU A 270 -19.69 19.33 14.40
N MET A 271 -19.52 19.09 15.70
CA MET A 271 -19.00 20.10 16.64
C MET A 271 -17.54 20.47 16.34
N ASP A 272 -16.67 19.48 16.10
CA ASP A 272 -15.28 19.73 15.76
C ASP A 272 -15.19 20.42 14.38
N PHE A 273 -16.02 20.01 13.41
CA PHE A 273 -16.17 20.73 12.15
C PHE A 273 -16.56 22.20 12.35
N LYS A 274 -17.49 22.51 13.27
CA LYS A 274 -17.85 23.90 13.60
C LYS A 274 -16.65 24.67 14.15
N SER A 275 -15.88 24.06 15.04
CA SER A 275 -14.67 24.71 15.58
C SER A 275 -13.63 25.03 14.49
N TRP A 276 -13.50 24.13 13.50
CA TRP A 276 -12.57 24.32 12.40
C TRP A 276 -13.07 25.37 11.42
N THR A 277 -14.40 25.44 11.17
CA THR A 277 -15.00 26.53 10.40
C THR A 277 -14.74 27.88 11.05
N ASP A 278 -15.02 28.00 12.36
CA ASP A 278 -14.90 29.27 13.06
C ASP A 278 -13.45 29.79 13.09
N ALA A 279 -12.47 28.88 13.11
CA ALA A 279 -11.06 29.22 13.18
C ALA A 279 -10.38 29.46 11.81
N HIS A 280 -10.78 28.74 10.75
CA HIS A 280 -10.03 28.72 9.49
C HIS A 280 -10.87 29.03 8.24
N TYR A 281 -12.21 29.09 8.35
CA TYR A 281 -13.08 29.30 7.21
C TYR A 281 -13.41 30.78 6.99
N LYS A 282 -12.95 31.34 5.86
CA LYS A 282 -13.27 32.71 5.39
C LYS A 282 -14.25 32.72 4.21
N GLY A 283 -14.81 31.57 3.84
CA GLY A 283 -15.76 31.43 2.74
C GLY A 283 -17.21 31.67 3.17
N ASP A 284 -18.11 31.83 2.19
CA ASP A 284 -19.54 32.13 2.40
C ASP A 284 -20.46 30.91 2.10
N ARG A 285 -19.88 29.73 1.81
CA ARG A 285 -20.64 28.56 1.32
C ARG A 285 -21.22 27.67 2.42
N VAL A 286 -20.71 27.77 3.64
CA VAL A 286 -21.24 27.04 4.80
C VAL A 286 -21.87 28.05 5.75
N LYS A 287 -23.20 28.07 5.82
CA LYS A 287 -23.91 28.83 6.84
C LYS A 287 -23.79 28.08 8.15
N ILE A 288 -23.04 28.63 9.11
CA ILE A 288 -22.83 28.08 10.46
C ILE A 288 -24.17 27.70 11.12
N GLN A 289 -25.24 28.46 10.83
CA GLN A 289 -26.60 28.19 11.29
C GLN A 289 -27.17 26.83 10.82
N GLN A 290 -26.89 26.41 9.58
CA GLN A 290 -27.36 25.11 9.07
C GLN A 290 -26.60 23.94 9.70
N LEU A 291 -25.32 24.16 10.03
CA LEU A 291 -24.53 23.18 10.77
C LEU A 291 -25.06 23.01 12.20
N GLU A 292 -25.48 24.09 12.85
CA GLU A 292 -26.13 24.04 14.18
C GLU A 292 -27.46 23.26 14.16
N GLU A 293 -28.29 23.47 13.15
CA GLU A 293 -29.54 22.70 12.98
C GLU A 293 -29.28 21.20 12.79
N LEU A 294 -28.27 20.83 12.00
CA LEU A 294 -27.87 19.43 11.83
C LEU A 294 -27.33 18.81 13.12
N ILE A 295 -26.52 19.55 13.90
CA ILE A 295 -26.01 19.08 15.20
C ILE A 295 -27.16 18.76 16.15
N ILE A 296 -28.21 19.61 16.18
CA ILE A 296 -29.38 19.42 17.04
C ILE A 296 -30.19 18.20 16.60
N LYS A 297 -30.36 17.99 15.29
CA LYS A 297 -31.13 16.86 14.72
C LYS A 297 -30.44 15.51 14.89
N THR A 298 -29.12 15.49 14.92
CA THR A 298 -28.29 14.29 14.77
C THR A 298 -27.61 13.86 16.09
N LYS A 299 -28.13 14.33 17.22
CA LYS A 299 -27.49 14.28 18.55
C LYS A 299 -27.07 12.87 19.02
N GLU A 300 -27.67 11.81 18.48
CA GLU A 300 -27.41 10.41 18.88
C GLU A 300 -26.89 9.48 17.77
N ASP A 301 -26.70 9.97 16.54
CA ASP A 301 -26.28 9.09 15.44
C ASP A 301 -24.84 8.62 15.62
N LEU A 302 -24.68 7.31 15.80
CA LEU A 302 -23.40 6.63 15.87
C LEU A 302 -23.02 6.13 14.48
N ILE A 303 -21.91 6.63 13.94
CA ILE A 303 -21.32 6.05 12.75
C ILE A 303 -20.37 4.94 13.20
N LYS A 304 -20.66 3.72 12.76
CA LYS A 304 -19.83 2.54 12.98
C LYS A 304 -19.32 2.00 11.67
N GLU A 305 -18.04 1.68 11.60
CA GLU A 305 -17.40 1.08 10.44
C GLU A 305 -16.43 -0.02 10.87
N THR A 306 -16.38 -1.10 10.11
CA THR A 306 -15.47 -2.23 10.36
C THR A 306 -14.43 -2.32 9.25
N GLY A 307 -13.16 -2.32 9.63
CA GLY A 307 -12.03 -2.51 8.73
C GLY A 307 -11.41 -3.89 8.87
N MET A 308 -10.76 -4.35 7.80
CA MET A 308 -10.09 -5.66 7.77
C MET A 308 -8.59 -5.51 7.56
N GLY A 309 -7.80 -6.35 8.21
CA GLY A 309 -6.34 -6.33 8.15
C GLY A 309 -5.73 -7.72 8.14
N ILE A 310 -4.56 -7.82 7.52
CA ILE A 310 -3.80 -9.06 7.35
C ILE A 310 -2.37 -8.80 7.84
N PRO A 311 -1.71 -9.76 8.52
CA PRO A 311 -0.33 -9.61 8.94
C PRO A 311 0.62 -9.57 7.74
N PRO A 312 1.65 -8.69 7.75
CA PRO A 312 2.71 -8.72 6.74
C PRO A 312 3.53 -10.01 6.78
N GLU A 313 3.96 -10.50 5.60
CA GLU A 313 4.75 -11.75 5.42
C GLU A 313 5.95 -11.86 6.36
N LYS A 314 6.66 -10.75 6.56
CA LYS A 314 7.85 -10.65 7.43
C LYS A 314 7.62 -11.02 8.90
N TYR A 315 6.36 -11.11 9.34
CA TYR A 315 6.02 -11.40 10.71
C TYR A 315 5.26 -12.73 10.88
N LEU A 316 5.18 -13.55 9.83
CA LEU A 316 4.72 -14.93 9.92
C LEU A 316 5.76 -15.82 10.61
N LYS A 317 5.30 -16.86 11.31
CA LYS A 317 6.19 -17.87 11.89
C LYS A 317 6.71 -18.80 10.78
N GLY A 318 7.97 -19.24 10.90
CA GLY A 318 8.66 -20.02 9.86
C GLY A 318 9.23 -19.17 8.70
N VAL A 319 8.73 -17.95 8.50
CA VAL A 319 9.36 -16.93 7.66
C VAL A 319 10.39 -16.20 8.52
N GLU A 320 11.57 -16.81 8.73
CA GLU A 320 12.71 -16.04 9.21
C GLU A 320 13.01 -14.94 8.20
N GLY A 321 12.71 -13.69 8.57
CA GLY A 321 12.88 -12.52 7.71
C GLY A 321 14.28 -12.51 7.11
N GLY A 322 14.35 -12.56 5.78
CA GLY A 322 15.58 -12.40 4.99
C GLY A 322 16.72 -13.40 5.24
N ALA A 323 16.63 -14.32 6.19
CA ALA A 323 17.79 -15.14 6.59
C ALA A 323 18.10 -16.26 5.58
N LEU A 324 17.09 -16.81 4.91
CA LEU A 324 17.28 -17.93 3.97
C LEU A 324 17.72 -17.49 2.57
N THR A 325 17.39 -16.29 2.10
CA THR A 325 18.03 -15.70 0.91
C THR A 325 19.50 -15.41 1.18
N VAL A 326 19.84 -14.98 2.40
CA VAL A 326 21.24 -14.71 2.80
C VAL A 326 22.06 -15.99 2.99
N LEU A 327 21.47 -17.10 3.47
CA LEU A 327 22.18 -18.39 3.60
C LEU A 327 22.43 -19.06 2.24
N ALA A 328 21.52 -18.92 1.27
CA ALA A 328 21.75 -19.37 -0.11
C ALA A 328 22.80 -18.51 -0.84
N VAL A 329 22.80 -17.19 -0.62
CA VAL A 329 23.79 -16.25 -1.20
C VAL A 329 25.16 -16.37 -0.50
N ALA A 330 25.21 -16.68 0.80
CA ALA A 330 26.48 -16.95 1.51
C ALA A 330 27.19 -18.23 1.02
N GLN A 331 26.46 -19.19 0.46
CA GLN A 331 27.04 -20.36 -0.21
C GLN A 331 27.48 -20.07 -1.65
N GLN A 332 27.06 -18.95 -2.25
CA GLN A 332 27.43 -18.51 -3.60
C GLN A 332 28.34 -17.27 -3.56
N ALA A 333 29.41 -17.38 -2.79
CA ALA A 333 30.52 -16.44 -2.83
C ALA A 333 31.05 -16.28 -4.27
N PRO A 334 31.03 -15.08 -4.87
CA PRO A 334 31.59 -14.87 -6.19
C PRO A 334 33.09 -15.16 -6.20
N PRO A 335 33.65 -15.72 -7.29
CA PRO A 335 35.06 -16.12 -7.35
C PRO A 335 36.02 -14.94 -7.20
N TRP A 336 35.55 -13.72 -7.44
CA TRP A 336 36.33 -12.48 -7.34
C TRP A 336 36.42 -11.92 -5.91
N MET A 337 35.70 -12.47 -4.93
CA MET A 337 35.60 -11.90 -3.57
C MET A 337 36.94 -11.66 -2.88
N ASN A 338 37.91 -12.59 -3.05
CA ASN A 338 39.23 -12.50 -2.42
C ASN A 338 40.31 -11.97 -3.38
N GLN A 339 39.90 -11.42 -4.52
CA GLN A 339 40.83 -10.88 -5.50
C GLN A 339 41.09 -9.39 -5.25
N LYS A 340 42.23 -8.94 -5.76
CA LYS A 340 42.55 -7.53 -5.89
C LYS A 340 42.34 -7.12 -7.33
N LEU A 341 41.66 -6.00 -7.54
CA LEU A 341 41.45 -5.45 -8.86
C LEU A 341 42.42 -4.29 -9.07
N ARG A 342 43.03 -4.23 -10.25
CA ARG A 342 44.02 -3.22 -10.59
C ARG A 342 43.67 -2.58 -11.93
N ALA A 343 43.79 -1.26 -12.01
CA ALA A 343 43.61 -0.51 -13.25
C ALA A 343 44.72 0.49 -13.46
N THR A 344 45.07 0.70 -14.73
CA THR A 344 46.10 1.62 -15.18
C THR A 344 45.47 2.86 -15.81
N GLY A 345 45.82 4.02 -15.29
CA GLY A 345 45.42 5.32 -15.82
C GLY A 345 46.57 6.04 -16.49
N ASN A 346 46.23 6.83 -17.51
CA ASN A 346 47.19 7.57 -18.31
C ASN A 346 46.77 9.04 -18.38
N ALA A 347 47.74 9.96 -18.34
CA ALA A 347 47.51 11.37 -18.62
C ALA A 347 48.73 12.01 -19.25
N ALA A 348 48.50 12.90 -20.23
CA ALA A 348 49.54 13.68 -20.86
C ALA A 348 49.95 14.86 -19.96
N ILE A 349 51.22 15.22 -19.98
CA ILE A 349 51.73 16.43 -19.35
C ILE A 349 51.40 17.64 -20.22
N ASP A 350 50.91 18.70 -19.59
CA ASP A 350 50.77 20.01 -20.23
C ASP A 350 52.16 20.64 -20.41
N THR A 351 52.67 20.60 -21.64
CA THR A 351 53.98 21.15 -22.01
C THR A 351 53.98 22.67 -22.16
N GLU A 352 52.80 23.31 -22.18
CA GLU A 352 52.66 24.77 -22.35
C GLU A 352 52.62 25.51 -21.00
N ASN A 353 52.51 24.78 -19.89
CA ASN A 353 52.44 25.35 -18.56
C ASN A 353 53.81 25.91 -18.12
N ALA A 354 53.82 27.18 -17.71
CA ALA A 354 55.02 27.88 -17.25
C ALA A 354 55.72 27.22 -16.05
N ASN A 355 55.00 26.43 -15.25
CA ASN A 355 55.58 25.70 -14.12
C ASN A 355 55.61 24.18 -14.41
N ALA A 356 56.76 23.72 -14.91
CA ALA A 356 56.97 22.30 -15.25
C ALA A 356 56.75 21.34 -14.07
N ALA A 357 57.04 21.77 -12.83
CA ALA A 357 56.79 20.96 -11.63
C ALA A 357 55.28 20.83 -11.35
N GLN A 358 54.52 21.91 -11.54
CA GLN A 358 53.06 21.90 -11.40
C GLN A 358 52.40 21.06 -12.49
N ALA A 359 52.83 21.19 -13.74
CA ALA A 359 52.33 20.41 -14.88
C ALA A 359 52.52 18.90 -14.65
N LYS A 360 53.69 18.51 -14.14
CA LYS A 360 54.00 17.13 -13.78
C LYS A 360 53.07 16.61 -12.69
N LEU A 361 52.85 17.37 -11.62
CA LEU A 361 51.91 16.98 -10.55
C LEU A 361 50.46 16.88 -11.04
N MET A 362 50.04 17.77 -11.95
CA MET A 362 48.72 17.72 -12.58
C MET A 362 48.56 16.46 -13.44
N ALA A 363 49.58 16.08 -14.21
CA ALA A 363 49.57 14.85 -15.00
C ALA A 363 49.50 13.60 -14.12
N PHE A 364 50.25 13.52 -13.02
CA PHE A 364 50.10 12.42 -12.06
C PHE A 364 48.68 12.36 -11.47
N ARG A 365 48.08 13.49 -11.09
CA ARG A 365 46.69 13.53 -10.60
C ARG A 365 45.67 13.13 -11.68
N GLY A 366 45.91 13.53 -12.93
CA GLY A 366 45.08 13.14 -14.07
C GLY A 366 45.15 11.64 -14.35
N ALA A 367 46.35 11.06 -14.31
CA ALA A 367 46.55 9.62 -14.49
C ALA A 367 45.91 8.82 -13.34
N GLU A 368 46.01 9.31 -12.10
CA GLU A 368 45.32 8.71 -10.95
C GLU A 368 43.80 8.75 -11.10
N LEU A 369 43.23 9.87 -11.57
CA LEU A 369 41.79 10.00 -11.79
C LEU A 369 41.30 9.06 -12.89
N ASP A 370 42.03 8.96 -14.01
CA ASP A 370 41.70 8.02 -15.09
C ASP A 370 41.80 6.56 -14.62
N ALA A 371 42.82 6.23 -13.81
CA ALA A 371 42.98 4.90 -13.22
C ALA A 371 41.78 4.55 -12.32
N ARG A 372 41.37 5.47 -11.44
CA ARG A 372 40.21 5.29 -10.54
C ARG A 372 38.90 5.16 -11.32
N ARG A 373 38.72 5.91 -12.41
CA ARG A 373 37.55 5.80 -13.28
C ARG A 373 37.45 4.41 -13.91
N LYS A 374 38.54 3.94 -14.53
CA LYS A 374 38.60 2.59 -15.12
C LYS A 374 38.36 1.50 -14.09
N LEU A 375 38.94 1.64 -12.89
CA LEU A 375 38.71 0.73 -11.77
C LEU A 375 37.24 0.71 -11.34
N ALA A 376 36.60 1.88 -11.22
CA ALA A 376 35.17 1.97 -10.90
C ALA A 376 34.28 1.30 -11.96
N GLU A 377 34.59 1.48 -13.24
CA GLU A 377 33.90 0.83 -14.36
C GLU A 377 34.04 -0.71 -14.29
N GLN A 378 35.26 -1.20 -14.03
CA GLN A 378 35.50 -2.63 -13.85
C GLN A 378 34.73 -3.20 -12.65
N ILE A 379 34.67 -2.49 -11.51
CA ILE A 379 33.91 -2.94 -10.34
C ILE A 379 32.41 -2.98 -10.65
N ASN A 380 31.87 -1.94 -11.32
CA ASN A 380 30.46 -1.88 -11.67
C ASN A 380 30.04 -3.02 -12.62
N GLY A 381 30.97 -3.50 -13.45
CA GLY A 381 30.78 -4.65 -14.34
C GLY A 381 30.92 -6.03 -13.68
N LEU A 382 31.28 -6.12 -12.41
CA LEU A 382 31.37 -7.42 -11.72
C LEU A 382 29.97 -8.02 -11.54
N MET A 383 29.86 -9.32 -11.82
CA MET A 383 28.63 -10.07 -11.63
C MET A 383 28.53 -10.59 -10.19
N ILE A 384 27.45 -10.23 -9.49
CA ILE A 384 27.14 -10.72 -8.14
C ILE A 384 26.47 -12.09 -8.23
N THR A 385 25.51 -12.23 -9.16
CA THR A 385 24.83 -13.48 -9.51
C THR A 385 24.88 -13.66 -11.03
N SER A 386 24.24 -14.71 -11.57
CA SER A 386 24.16 -14.92 -13.02
C SER A 386 23.42 -13.82 -13.77
N ASN A 387 22.50 -13.09 -13.12
CA ASN A 387 21.66 -12.06 -13.76
C ASN A 387 21.80 -10.66 -13.15
N THR A 388 22.54 -10.50 -12.04
CA THR A 388 22.64 -9.22 -11.33
C THR A 388 24.11 -8.77 -11.28
N SER A 389 24.41 -7.62 -11.89
CA SER A 389 25.70 -6.95 -11.77
C SER A 389 25.79 -6.05 -10.54
N VAL A 390 27.00 -5.61 -10.17
CA VAL A 390 27.20 -4.61 -9.11
C VAL A 390 26.50 -3.30 -9.46
N ASN A 391 26.50 -2.89 -10.72
CA ASN A 391 25.77 -1.70 -11.17
C ASN A 391 24.25 -1.83 -10.95
N ASP A 392 23.66 -2.99 -11.28
CA ASP A 392 22.24 -3.26 -11.06
C ASP A 392 21.88 -3.29 -9.58
N PHE A 393 22.81 -3.68 -8.72
CA PHE A 393 22.61 -3.64 -7.27
C PHE A 393 22.67 -2.21 -6.71
N VAL A 394 23.64 -1.42 -7.15
CA VAL A 394 23.85 -0.04 -6.69
C VAL A 394 22.71 0.89 -7.12
N THR A 395 22.12 0.65 -8.28
CA THR A 395 21.01 1.47 -8.82
C THR A 395 19.68 1.28 -8.07
N GLN A 396 19.54 0.26 -7.22
CA GLN A 396 18.29 -0.04 -6.52
C GLN A 396 18.01 0.88 -5.33
N ASN A 397 19.03 1.45 -4.71
CA ASN A 397 18.87 2.30 -3.52
C ASN A 397 20.01 3.33 -3.39
N ASP A 398 19.66 4.56 -3.04
CA ASP A 398 20.62 5.66 -2.88
C ASP A 398 21.59 5.49 -1.70
N GLU A 399 21.19 4.76 -0.65
CA GLU A 399 22.09 4.39 0.45
C GLU A 399 23.22 3.47 -0.03
N ILE A 400 22.90 2.51 -0.93
CA ILE A 400 23.89 1.60 -1.54
C ILE A 400 24.83 2.39 -2.44
N ARG A 401 24.29 3.32 -3.23
CA ARG A 401 25.09 4.24 -4.06
C ARG A 401 26.09 5.04 -3.22
N THR A 402 25.66 5.55 -2.08
CA THR A 402 26.52 6.32 -1.18
C THR A 402 27.63 5.45 -0.59
N ALA A 403 27.30 4.23 -0.14
CA ALA A 403 28.28 3.27 0.37
C ALA A 403 29.29 2.82 -0.70
N MET A 404 28.82 2.64 -1.94
CA MET A 404 29.67 2.28 -3.08
C MET A 404 30.69 3.37 -3.40
N LEU A 405 30.29 4.65 -3.36
CA LEU A 405 31.21 5.77 -3.54
C LEU A 405 32.30 5.78 -2.47
N ALA A 406 31.94 5.53 -1.20
CA ALA A 406 32.91 5.43 -0.11
C ALA A 406 33.87 4.24 -0.31
N PHE A 407 33.37 3.10 -0.80
CA PHE A 407 34.22 1.96 -1.14
C PHE A 407 35.21 2.29 -2.27
N GLN A 408 34.75 2.89 -3.37
CA GLN A 408 35.60 3.27 -4.50
C GLN A 408 36.69 4.29 -4.13
N GLN A 409 36.44 5.15 -3.14
CA GLN A 409 37.45 6.08 -2.59
C GLN A 409 38.58 5.35 -1.85
N GLY A 410 38.35 4.13 -1.37
CA GLY A 410 39.36 3.30 -0.71
C GLY A 410 40.43 2.70 -1.63
N ALA A 411 40.38 2.99 -2.93
CA ALA A 411 41.36 2.51 -3.90
C ALA A 411 42.75 3.13 -3.67
N GLN A 412 43.77 2.29 -3.53
CA GLN A 412 45.14 2.69 -3.19
C GLN A 412 46.01 2.82 -4.43
N VAL A 413 46.82 3.88 -4.47
CA VAL A 413 47.81 4.09 -5.54
C VAL A 413 49.03 3.22 -5.26
N ILE A 414 49.52 2.51 -6.27
CA ILE A 414 50.75 1.73 -6.16
C ILE A 414 51.92 2.65 -6.49
N ASP A 415 52.65 3.11 -5.47
CA ASP A 415 53.71 4.11 -5.65
C ASP A 415 54.84 3.65 -6.59
N SER A 416 55.14 2.35 -6.65
CA SER A 416 56.14 1.77 -7.54
C SER A 416 55.72 1.70 -9.01
N SER A 417 54.46 1.98 -9.33
CA SER A 417 53.92 1.96 -10.70
C SER A 417 54.00 3.31 -11.42
N LYS A 418 54.36 4.38 -10.70
CA LYS A 418 54.47 5.74 -11.24
C LYS A 418 55.57 5.79 -12.28
N LYS A 419 55.19 5.82 -13.56
CA LYS A 419 56.12 5.88 -14.69
C LYS A 419 55.83 7.10 -15.54
N MET A 420 56.89 7.72 -16.01
CA MET A 420 56.83 8.76 -17.04
C MET A 420 57.43 8.14 -18.30
N LEU A 421 56.61 8.05 -19.34
CA LEU A 421 56.99 7.51 -20.63
C LEU A 421 57.78 8.59 -21.41
N GLU A 422 58.57 8.15 -22.38
CA GLU A 422 59.40 9.05 -23.22
C GLU A 422 58.55 9.99 -24.09
N ASP A 423 57.28 9.67 -24.28
CA ASP A 423 56.28 10.45 -25.04
C ASP A 423 55.62 11.58 -24.23
N GLY A 424 56.01 11.78 -22.96
CA GLY A 424 55.41 12.79 -22.08
C GLY A 424 54.11 12.36 -21.39
N THR A 425 53.72 11.09 -21.51
CA THR A 425 52.57 10.51 -20.79
C THR A 425 53.00 9.96 -19.42
N VAL A 426 52.16 10.19 -18.41
CA VAL A 426 52.30 9.62 -17.08
C VAL A 426 51.36 8.45 -16.93
N GLN A 427 51.88 7.35 -16.38
CA GLN A 427 51.15 6.13 -16.10
C GLN A 427 51.14 5.84 -14.59
N ILE A 428 49.97 5.50 -14.04
CA ILE A 428 49.77 5.12 -12.63
C ILE A 428 48.85 3.91 -12.54
N ASP A 429 49.19 2.96 -11.68
CA ASP A 429 48.31 1.86 -11.30
C ASP A 429 47.65 2.12 -9.95
N VAL A 430 46.35 1.82 -9.89
CA VAL A 430 45.54 1.84 -8.66
C VAL A 430 45.02 0.44 -8.39
N GLU A 431 44.99 0.03 -7.12
CA GLU A 431 44.53 -1.27 -6.65
C GLU A 431 43.46 -1.14 -5.56
N ILE A 432 42.52 -2.08 -5.54
CA ILE A 432 41.50 -2.19 -4.49
C ILE A 432 41.23 -3.66 -4.16
N GLU A 433 40.93 -3.95 -2.89
CA GLU A 433 40.53 -5.28 -2.44
C GLU A 433 39.02 -5.45 -2.56
N LEU A 434 38.54 -6.58 -3.09
CA LEU A 434 37.11 -6.81 -3.35
C LEU A 434 36.35 -7.43 -2.19
N ARG A 435 37.02 -7.82 -1.11
CA ARG A 435 36.36 -8.42 0.06
C ARG A 435 35.40 -7.46 0.77
N PRO A 436 35.73 -6.18 0.98
CA PRO A 436 34.79 -5.20 1.54
C PRO A 436 33.56 -4.97 0.66
N LEU A 437 33.70 -5.05 -0.67
CA LEU A 437 32.59 -4.96 -1.61
C LEU A 437 31.55 -6.06 -1.36
N TRP A 438 31.99 -7.30 -1.21
CA TRP A 438 31.08 -8.41 -0.91
C TRP A 438 30.39 -8.26 0.45
N ASN A 439 31.12 -7.83 1.48
CA ASN A 439 30.54 -7.57 2.80
C ASN A 439 29.44 -6.50 2.74
N MET A 440 29.66 -5.45 1.93
CA MET A 440 28.68 -4.39 1.69
C MET A 440 27.44 -4.94 1.00
N VAL A 441 27.59 -5.74 -0.07
CA VAL A 441 26.47 -6.39 -0.76
C VAL A 441 25.65 -7.22 0.24
N MET A 442 26.30 -8.09 1.02
CA MET A 442 25.62 -8.93 2.01
C MET A 442 24.91 -8.13 3.10
N HIS A 443 25.51 -7.02 3.56
CA HIS A 443 24.90 -6.15 4.56
C HIS A 443 23.61 -5.52 4.03
N TYR A 444 23.65 -4.93 2.83
CA TYR A 444 22.49 -4.22 2.25
C TYR A 444 21.42 -5.16 1.72
N THR A 445 21.78 -6.32 1.17
CA THR A 445 20.83 -7.38 0.83
C THR A 445 20.02 -7.79 2.06
N ARG A 446 20.67 -7.87 3.24
CA ARG A 446 20.01 -8.22 4.51
C ARG A 446 19.19 -7.08 5.10
N SER A 447 19.72 -5.85 5.13
CA SER A 447 19.05 -4.73 5.77
C SER A 447 17.85 -4.21 4.96
N LEU A 448 17.97 -4.23 3.62
CA LEU A 448 16.96 -3.71 2.71
C LEU A 448 16.07 -4.79 2.08
N ASN A 449 16.28 -6.08 2.41
CA ASN A 449 15.57 -7.23 1.82
C ASN A 449 15.55 -7.23 0.28
N ILE A 450 16.70 -6.88 -0.32
CA ILE A 450 16.85 -6.88 -1.77
C ILE A 450 16.94 -8.31 -2.29
N THR A 451 16.14 -8.64 -3.30
CA THR A 451 16.22 -9.94 -3.97
C THR A 451 17.20 -9.85 -5.14
N LEU A 452 18.35 -10.51 -5.01
CA LEU A 452 19.27 -10.72 -6.12
C LEU A 452 18.66 -11.77 -7.06
N LYS A 453 18.56 -11.47 -8.35
CA LYS A 453 17.96 -12.34 -9.38
C LYS A 453 18.99 -13.20 -10.11
#